data_AF-A0A7C2UAV9-F1
#
_entry.id   AF-A0A7C2UAV9-F1
#
_cell.length_a   1.000
_cell.length_b   1.000
_cell.length_c   1.000
_cell.angle_alpha   90.00
_cell.angle_beta   90.00
_cell.angle_gamma   90.00
#
_symmetry.space_group_name_H-M   'P 1'
#
loop_
_entity.id
_entity.type
_entity.pdbx_description
1 polymer ?
#
loop_
_entity_poly.entity_id
_entity_poly.type
_entity_poly.pdbx_seq_one_letter_code
_entity_poly.pdbx_strand_id
1 'polypeptide(L)' 'MLQPSVIVLAYLLGSVPFGYLIVKIGEGRDIRASGSGNIGATNVARSAGLVAGALTLLLDVGKGFAA' A
#
# COMPACT_ATOMS: atom_id res chain seq x y z
N MET A 1 -24.75 -7.93 -13.89
CA MET A 1 -24.74 -7.19 -12.61
C MET A 1 -23.66 -7.79 -11.74
N LEU A 2 -22.79 -6.99 -11.11
CA LEU A 2 -21.78 -7.50 -10.19
C LEU A 2 -22.44 -8.01 -8.91
N GLN A 3 -21.98 -9.14 -8.38
CA GLN A 3 -22.49 -9.68 -7.12
C GLN A 3 -22.02 -8.80 -5.94
N PRO A 4 -22.89 -8.49 -4.97
CA PRO A 4 -22.52 -7.68 -3.80
C PRO A 4 -21.32 -8.24 -3.02
N SER A 5 -21.19 -9.57 -2.97
CA SER A 5 -20.04 -10.25 -2.34
C SER A 5 -18.71 -9.88 -3.00
N VAL A 6 -18.68 -9.78 -4.34
CA VAL A 6 -17.48 -9.39 -5.09
C VAL A 6 -17.06 -7.97 -4.73
N ILE A 7 -18.02 -7.04 -4.64
CA ILE A 7 -17.74 -5.65 -4.25
C ILE A 7 -17.15 -5.56 -2.84
N VAL A 8 -17.71 -6.33 -1.89
CA VAL A 8 -17.21 -6.35 -0.51
C VAL A 8 -15.79 -6.92 -0.46
N LEU A 9 -15.53 -8.03 -1.16
CA LEU A 9 -14.19 -8.63 -1.19
C LEU A 9 -13.17 -7.70 -1.85
N ALA A 10 -13.53 -7.06 -2.96
CA ALA A 10 -12.71 -6.08 -3.66
C ALA A 10 -12.33 -4.90 -2.74
N TYR A 11 -13.30 -4.37 -2.00
CA TYR A 11 -13.06 -3.28 -1.05
C TYR A 11 -12.12 -3.68 0.09
N LEU A 12 -12.32 -4.86 0.68
CA LEU A 12 -11.49 -5.36 1.76
C LEU A 12 -10.05 -5.60 1.30
N LEU A 13 -9.88 -6.20 0.12
CA LEU A 13 -8.58 -6.44 -0.48
C LEU A 13 -7.86 -5.13 -0.86
N GLY A 14 -8.57 -4.19 -1.48
CA GLY A 14 -8.02 -2.88 -1.85
C GLY A 14 -7.65 -2.01 -0.64
N SER A 15 -8.31 -2.22 0.50
CA SER A 15 -8.06 -1.44 1.74
C SER A 15 -6.76 -1.79 2.47
N VAL A 16 -6.03 -2.83 2.04
CA VAL A 16 -4.76 -3.22 2.66
C VAL A 16 -3.68 -2.15 2.40
N PRO A 17 -3.12 -1.48 3.42
CA PRO A 17 -2.21 -0.36 3.24
C PRO A 17 -0.75 -0.83 3.12
N PHE A 18 -0.36 -1.43 1.97
CA PHE A 18 0.96 -2.07 1.82
C PHE A 18 2.14 -1.13 2.09
N GLY A 19 2.11 0.12 1.63
CA GLY A 19 3.23 1.04 1.88
C GLY A 19 3.39 1.43 3.34
N TYR A 20 2.32 1.44 4.13
CA TYR A 20 2.42 1.54 5.59
C TYR A 20 3.01 0.28 6.20
N LEU A 21 2.50 -0.90 5.82
CA LEU A 21 2.93 -2.18 6.37
C LEU A 21 4.40 -2.48 6.06
N ILE A 22 4.86 -2.23 4.84
CA ILE A 22 6.26 -2.45 4.42
C ILE A 22 7.20 -1.64 5.30
N VAL A 23 6.95 -0.34 5.47
CA VAL A 23 7.83 0.52 6.28
C VAL A 23 7.71 0.19 7.76
N LYS A 24 6.50 -0.07 8.25
CA LYS A 24 6.27 -0.38 9.66
C LYS A 24 6.93 -1.69 10.09
N ILE A 25 6.88 -2.72 9.24
CA ILE A 25 7.47 -4.02 9.53
C ILE A 25 8.98 -4.01 9.24
N GLY A 26 9.40 -3.41 8.12
CA GLY A 26 10.80 -3.39 7.69
C GLY A 26 11.69 -2.50 8.54
N GLU A 27 11.19 -1.37 9.01
CA GLU A 27 11.99 -0.35 9.71
C GLU A 27 11.44 0.06 11.08
N GLY A 28 10.24 -0.40 11.47
CA GLY A 28 9.61 -0.04 12.75
C GLY A 28 8.99 1.37 12.80
N ARG A 29 9.23 2.20 11.78
CA ARG A 29 8.82 3.61 11.70
C ARG A 29 7.40 3.78 11.17
N ASP A 30 6.78 4.92 11.47
CA ASP A 30 5.50 5.30 10.86
C ASP A 30 5.76 6.20 9.64
N ILE A 31 5.48 5.67 8.44
CA ILE A 31 5.66 6.40 7.18
C ILE A 31 4.79 7.66 7.08
N ARG A 32 3.67 7.71 7.83
CA ARG A 32 2.76 8.87 7.85
C ARG A 32 3.37 10.08 8.58
N ALA A 33 4.39 9.84 9.40
CA ALA A 33 5.17 10.90 10.05
C ALA A 33 6.35 11.38 9.19
N SER A 34 6.52 10.86 7.97
CA SER A 34 7.66 11.13 7.09
C SER A 34 7.23 11.66 5.73
N GLY A 35 8.08 12.52 5.14
CA GLY A 35 7.88 13.04 3.79
C GLY A 35 6.56 13.79 3.61
N SER A 36 5.71 13.33 2.68
CA SER A 36 4.38 13.93 2.45
C SER A 36 3.29 13.43 3.40
N GLY A 37 3.60 12.46 4.27
CA GLY A 37 2.63 11.80 5.14
C GLY A 37 1.71 10.78 4.46
N ASN A 38 1.78 10.65 3.13
CA ASN A 38 1.05 9.62 2.39
C ASN A 38 1.69 8.23 2.54
N ILE A 39 0.88 7.17 2.51
CA ILE A 39 1.37 5.78 2.58
C ILE A 39 1.75 5.21 1.20
N GLY A 40 1.53 5.95 0.12
CA GLY A 40 1.74 5.48 -1.24
C GLY A 40 3.22 5.33 -1.64
N ALA A 41 3.45 4.61 -2.73
CA ALA A 41 4.77 4.25 -3.25
C ALA A 41 5.75 5.43 -3.36
N THR A 42 5.29 6.63 -3.77
CA THR A 42 6.16 7.80 -3.90
C THR A 42 6.73 8.27 -2.56
N ASN A 43 5.93 8.29 -1.49
CA ASN A 43 6.41 8.70 -0.18
C ASN A 43 7.31 7.63 0.46
N VAL A 44 6.95 6.36 0.25
CA VAL A 44 7.76 5.21 0.67
C VAL A 44 9.12 5.25 -0.04
N ALA A 45 9.15 5.46 -1.36
CA ALA A 45 10.39 5.56 -2.13
C ALA A 45 11.31 6.66 -1.60
N ARG A 46 10.73 7.82 -1.24
CA ARG A 46 11.48 8.97 -0.70
C ARG A 46 11.99 8.72 0.71
N SER A 47 11.20 8.07 1.57
CA SER A 47 11.48 8.02 3.03
C SER A 47 12.11 6.69 3.49
N ALA A 48 11.85 5.59 2.78
CA ALA A 48 12.28 4.23 3.08
C ALA A 48 13.02 3.55 1.89
N GLY A 49 13.32 4.31 0.85
CA GLY A 49 14.15 3.88 -0.29
C GLY A 49 13.39 3.27 -1.47
N LEU A 50 14.04 3.28 -2.63
CA LEU A 50 13.47 2.88 -3.92
C LEU A 50 12.91 1.45 -3.92
N VAL A 51 13.57 0.50 -3.24
CA VAL A 51 13.11 -0.90 -3.16
C VAL A 51 11.79 -1.00 -2.42
N ALA A 52 11.66 -0.37 -1.25
CA ALA A 52 10.41 -0.35 -0.49
C ALA A 52 9.28 0.35 -1.27
N GLY A 53 9.61 1.43 -1.99
CA GLY A 53 8.67 2.12 -2.87
C GLY A 53 8.19 1.27 -4.04
N ALA A 54 9.09 0.54 -4.71
CA ALA A 54 8.76 -0.36 -5.81
C ALA A 54 7.90 -1.53 -5.33
N LEU A 55 8.23 -2.14 -4.19
CA LEU A 55 7.41 -3.19 -3.58
C LEU A 55 6.00 -2.68 -3.22
N THR A 56 5.91 -1.47 -2.65
CA THR A 56 4.62 -0.82 -2.36
C THR A 56 3.79 -0.67 -3.63
N LEU A 57 4.39 -0.15 -4.70
CA LEU A 57 3.70 0.04 -5.97
C LEU A 57 3.21 -1.29 -6.55
N LEU A 58 4.05 -2.32 -6.55
CA LEU A 58 3.71 -3.63 -7.09
C LEU A 58 2.55 -4.27 -6.33
N LEU A 59 2.54 -4.19 -4.99
CA LEU A 59 1.47 -4.75 -4.17
C LEU A 59 0.18 -3.92 -4.25
N ASP A 60 0.26 -2.59 -4.30
CA ASP A 60 -0.91 -1.72 -4.43
C ASP A 60 -1.58 -1.85 -5.81
N VAL A 61 -0.80 -2.01 -6.88
CA VAL A 61 -1.34 -2.34 -8.21
C VAL A 61 -1.87 -3.78 -8.22
N GLY A 62 -1.14 -4.72 -7.64
CA GLY A 62 -1.53 -6.13 -7.59
C GLY A 62 -2.88 -6.35 -6.89
N LYS A 63 -3.10 -5.71 -5.74
CA LYS A 63 -4.41 -5.77 -5.07
C LYS A 63 -5.49 -5.07 -5.89
N GLY A 64 -5.19 -3.95 -6.55
CA GLY A 64 -6.16 -3.25 -7.39
C GLY A 64 -6.57 -4.05 -8.63
N PHE A 65 -5.66 -4.88 -9.15
CA PHE A 65 -5.94 -5.78 -10.27
C PHE A 65 -6.72 -7.04 -9.85
N ALA A 66 -6.50 -7.53 -8.63
CA ALA A 66 -7.17 -8.72 -8.10
C ALA A 66 -8.55 -8.44 -7.51
N ALA A 67 -8.83 -7.18 -7.14
CA ALA A 67 -10.11 -6.69 -6.64
C ALA A 67 -11.11 -6.50 -7.80
#